data_AF-A0AAU2WAQ4-F1
#
_entry.id   AF-A0AAU2WAQ4-F1
#
_cell.length_a   1.000
_cell.length_b   1.000
_cell.length_c   1.000
_cell.angle_alpha   90.00
_cell.angle_beta   90.00
_cell.angle_gamma   90.00
#
_symmetry.space_group_name_H-M   'P 1'
#
loop_
_entity.id
_entity.type
_entity.pdbx_description
1 polymer ?
#
loop_
_entity_poly.entity_id
_entity_poly.type
_entity_poly.pdbx_seq_one_letter_code
_entity_poly.pdbx_strand_id
1 'polypeptide(L)'
;MVTSIRRRIPRLIGASGLAATLALGAGAATATAAHQAAPKAKASTAAPNLCGKQPRPNVCPSRVNQGNQAVGNTGRVNQGNQAVGNTGRVNQGNQAVGNTGRVNQGNQAVGNTGRVNQGNQAVGGTGTVNQGNQAIGGTGGTNQGNQAIGNTGGTNQGNQAVGGTGTVNQGNQAIGGTGGTNQGNQAIGNTGGTNQGNQAVGGTGTVNQGNQAIGGTGGTNQGNQAIGNTGGTNQGNQAIGGTGGTNQGNQAIGNTGGTNQGNQAVGGTGTVNQGNQAVGGTGGTNQGNQAIGNTGGTNQGNQAVGGTGTVNQGNQAIGGTGGTNQGNQAIGNTGGTNQGNQAVGGTGETNQGNQAIG
;
A
#
# COMPACT_ATOMS: atom_id res chain seq x y z
N MET A 1 55.03 -7.28 17.72
CA MET A 1 54.74 -6.69 16.40
C MET A 1 53.31 -6.14 16.41
N VAL A 2 53.17 -4.83 16.15
CA VAL A 2 51.94 -4.05 15.81
C VAL A 2 50.81 -4.06 16.88
N THR A 3 50.84 -3.22 17.92
CA THR A 3 50.59 -1.75 18.07
C THR A 3 49.09 -1.34 18.06
N SER A 4 48.62 -0.88 19.23
CA SER A 4 47.33 -0.24 19.51
C SER A 4 47.47 1.29 19.40
N ILE A 5 46.55 2.00 18.73
CA ILE A 5 46.48 3.48 18.75
C ILE A 5 45.04 3.96 18.89
N ARG A 6 44.82 4.78 19.92
CA ARG A 6 43.61 5.57 20.21
C ARG A 6 43.63 6.93 19.47
N ARG A 7 42.41 7.46 19.24
CA ARG A 7 41.98 8.88 19.09
C ARG A 7 42.40 9.66 17.83
N ARG A 8 41.40 10.26 17.15
CA ARG A 8 41.10 11.72 17.20
C ARG A 8 39.79 12.08 16.47
N ILE A 9 38.95 12.84 17.18
CA ILE A 9 37.89 13.71 16.66
C ILE A 9 38.55 15.02 16.18
N PRO A 10 37.94 15.75 15.21
CA PRO A 10 37.87 17.20 15.32
C PRO A 10 36.42 17.72 15.33
N ARG A 11 36.13 18.53 16.35
CA ARG A 11 35.09 19.57 16.40
C ARG A 11 35.68 20.87 15.86
N LEU A 12 34.89 21.70 15.17
CA LEU A 12 34.79 23.17 15.31
C LEU A 12 33.63 23.63 14.38
N ILE A 13 32.46 24.09 14.85
CA ILE A 13 32.07 25.45 15.35
C ILE A 13 32.00 26.47 14.19
N GLY A 14 30.97 27.29 13.98
CA GLY A 14 29.83 27.71 14.82
C GLY A 14 28.64 28.22 13.97
N ALA A 15 27.41 28.17 14.50
CA ALA A 15 26.72 29.27 15.21
C ALA A 15 26.09 30.26 14.19
N SER A 16 24.83 30.69 14.22
CA SER A 16 23.77 30.80 15.24
C SER A 16 22.46 31.00 14.43
N GLY A 17 21.28 30.45 14.77
CA GLY A 17 20.28 31.06 15.66
C GLY A 17 19.75 32.40 15.12
N LEU A 18 18.48 32.79 15.11
CA LEU A 18 17.18 32.24 15.53
C LEU A 18 16.17 33.36 15.17
N ALA A 19 14.91 33.02 14.84
CA ALA A 19 13.71 33.88 15.00
C ALA A 19 13.63 35.19 14.17
N ALA A 20 12.49 35.83 13.93
CA ALA A 20 11.07 35.47 13.84
C ALA A 20 10.34 36.73 13.31
N THR A 21 9.17 36.53 12.71
CA THR A 21 7.99 37.43 12.71
C THR A 21 8.00 38.84 12.06
N LEU A 22 6.92 39.04 11.28
CA LEU A 22 6.02 40.22 11.20
C LEU A 22 6.44 41.51 10.47
N ALA A 23 5.71 41.72 9.36
CA ALA A 23 4.81 42.86 9.12
C ALA A 23 5.34 44.23 8.61
N LEU A 24 4.61 44.67 7.57
CA LEU A 24 4.18 46.04 7.23
C LEU A 24 5.20 47.09 6.79
N GLY A 25 4.90 47.67 5.61
CA GLY A 25 4.76 49.12 5.51
C GLY A 25 5.85 49.87 4.75
N ALA A 26 5.45 50.39 3.59
CA ALA A 26 5.75 51.70 2.99
C ALA A 26 7.14 52.35 3.21
N GLY A 27 7.79 52.75 2.10
CA GLY A 27 8.83 53.77 2.15
C GLY A 27 9.56 53.94 0.83
N ALA A 28 9.28 55.05 0.14
CA ALA A 28 9.92 55.45 -1.10
C ALA A 28 11.43 55.69 -0.94
N ALA A 29 12.21 55.29 -1.94
CA ALA A 29 13.52 55.87 -2.20
C ALA A 29 13.75 55.92 -3.72
N THR A 30 13.71 57.13 -4.22
CA THR A 30 14.15 57.56 -5.55
C THR A 30 15.64 57.26 -5.74
N ALA A 31 15.98 56.54 -6.82
CA ALA A 31 17.33 56.57 -7.39
C ALA A 31 17.22 56.56 -8.91
N THR A 32 17.31 57.76 -9.46
CA THR A 32 17.46 58.10 -10.88
C THR A 32 18.87 57.75 -11.32
N ALA A 33 19.05 56.93 -12.36
CA ALA A 33 20.18 57.03 -13.30
C ALA A 33 19.98 56.15 -14.56
N ALA A 34 19.79 56.87 -15.68
CA ALA A 34 20.14 56.58 -17.08
C ALA A 34 20.25 55.11 -17.55
N HIS A 35 19.32 54.59 -18.36
CA HIS A 35 19.33 54.66 -19.84
C HIS A 35 20.60 54.13 -20.52
N GLN A 36 20.57 52.85 -20.93
CA GLN A 36 21.06 52.45 -22.24
C GLN A 36 19.99 51.62 -22.95
N ALA A 37 19.64 52.09 -24.14
CA ALA A 37 18.54 51.64 -24.96
C ALA A 37 18.85 50.31 -25.68
N ALA A 38 17.92 49.37 -25.61
CA ALA A 38 17.83 48.21 -26.49
C ALA A 38 16.45 48.24 -27.20
N PRO A 39 16.35 47.74 -28.44
CA PRO A 39 15.39 48.24 -29.42
C PRO A 39 13.93 47.87 -29.09
N LYS A 40 13.02 48.84 -29.27
CA LYS A 40 11.56 48.63 -29.33
C LYS A 40 11.27 47.55 -30.38
N ALA A 41 10.79 46.40 -29.93
CA ALA A 41 10.12 45.46 -30.81
C ALA A 41 8.94 46.20 -31.48
N LYS A 42 8.92 46.20 -32.81
CA LYS A 42 7.80 46.70 -33.62
C LYS A 42 6.51 46.04 -33.13
N ALA A 43 5.54 46.84 -32.74
CA ALA A 43 4.17 46.39 -32.61
C ALA A 43 3.73 45.80 -33.95
N SER A 44 3.45 44.50 -33.96
CA SER A 44 2.76 43.84 -35.08
C SER A 44 1.39 44.47 -35.18
N THR A 45 1.16 45.20 -36.27
CA THR A 45 -0.14 45.72 -36.69
C THR A 45 -1.16 44.59 -36.69
N ALA A 46 -2.17 44.72 -35.83
CA ALA A 46 -3.40 43.94 -35.93
C ALA A 46 -4.06 44.25 -37.28
N ALA A 47 -4.37 43.20 -38.05
CA ALA A 47 -5.19 43.32 -39.26
C ALA A 47 -6.60 43.81 -38.88
N PRO A 48 -7.23 44.72 -39.66
CA PRO A 48 -8.55 45.22 -39.34
C PRO A 48 -9.63 44.16 -39.60
N ASN A 49 -10.31 43.72 -38.54
CA ASN A 49 -11.61 43.07 -38.65
C ASN A 49 -12.62 44.12 -39.16
N LEU A 50 -12.94 44.07 -40.44
CA LEU A 50 -14.03 44.85 -41.03
C LEU A 50 -15.37 44.32 -40.52
N CYS A 51 -15.94 44.98 -39.51
CA CYS A 51 -17.36 44.87 -39.20
C CYS A 51 -18.02 46.22 -39.49
N GLY A 52 -18.84 46.26 -40.54
CA GLY A 52 -19.58 47.43 -40.98
C GLY A 52 -20.64 47.88 -39.96
N LYS A 53 -20.95 49.18 -40.02
CA LYS A 53 -21.83 49.97 -39.14
C LYS A 53 -23.24 49.35 -38.96
N GLN A 54 -23.64 49.05 -37.72
CA GLN A 54 -25.06 48.96 -37.30
C GLN A 54 -25.18 49.16 -35.76
N PRO A 55 -26.18 49.93 -35.26
CA PRO A 55 -26.34 50.20 -33.82
C PRO A 55 -27.28 49.18 -33.17
N ARG A 56 -26.77 48.04 -32.71
CA ARG A 56 -27.35 47.11 -31.71
C ARG A 56 -26.19 46.41 -30.97
N PRO A 57 -26.34 45.94 -29.71
CA PRO A 57 -25.18 45.58 -28.88
C PRO A 57 -24.41 44.41 -29.49
N ASN A 58 -23.20 44.73 -29.96
CA ASN A 58 -22.25 43.84 -30.61
C ASN A 58 -21.78 42.74 -29.65
N VAL A 59 -22.09 41.48 -29.97
CA VAL A 59 -21.23 40.35 -29.66
C VAL A 59 -21.05 39.55 -30.94
N CYS A 60 -19.99 39.86 -31.70
CA CYS A 60 -19.45 38.91 -32.67
C CYS A 60 -18.53 37.96 -31.90
N PRO A 61 -18.88 36.67 -31.69
CA PRO A 61 -17.93 35.73 -31.14
C PRO A 61 -16.88 35.41 -32.20
N SER A 62 -15.68 35.99 -32.08
CA SER A 62 -14.51 35.54 -32.84
C SER A 62 -14.34 34.03 -32.61
N ARG A 63 -14.46 33.23 -33.69
CA ARG A 63 -14.39 31.75 -33.59
C ARG A 63 -13.02 31.26 -33.13
N VAL A 64 -11.97 32.07 -33.32
CA VAL A 64 -10.58 31.76 -33.01
C VAL A 64 -9.92 33.02 -32.42
N ASN A 65 -9.19 32.87 -31.33
CA ASN A 65 -8.36 33.91 -30.72
C ASN A 65 -6.88 33.51 -30.86
N GLN A 66 -6.07 34.30 -31.56
CA GLN A 66 -4.67 33.98 -31.90
C GLN A 66 -3.72 35.10 -31.50
N GLY A 67 -2.58 34.76 -30.90
CA GLY A 67 -1.52 35.70 -30.54
C GLY A 67 -0.51 35.10 -29.56
N ASN A 68 0.59 35.79 -29.25
CA ASN A 68 1.56 35.30 -28.25
C ASN A 68 0.90 35.10 -26.87
N GLN A 69 -0.08 35.97 -26.54
CA GLN A 69 -1.00 35.85 -25.42
C GLN A 69 -2.44 35.87 -25.97
N ALA A 70 -3.14 34.74 -25.89
CA ALA A 70 -4.53 34.58 -26.33
C ALA A 70 -5.43 34.40 -25.10
N VAL A 71 -6.06 35.49 -24.64
CA VAL A 71 -6.99 35.49 -23.50
C VAL A 71 -8.42 35.68 -24.01
N GLY A 72 -9.33 34.76 -23.70
CA GLY A 72 -10.72 34.82 -24.17
C GLY A 72 -11.74 34.30 -23.16
N ASN A 73 -12.82 35.05 -22.93
CA ASN A 73 -13.91 34.61 -22.05
C ASN A 73 -14.79 33.52 -22.69
N THR A 74 -14.99 33.61 -24.01
CA THR A 74 -15.77 32.65 -24.81
C THR A 74 -15.16 32.55 -26.21
N GLY A 75 -14.76 31.35 -26.64
CA GLY A 75 -14.16 31.14 -27.95
C GLY A 75 -14.11 29.66 -28.33
N ARG A 76 -14.22 29.32 -29.62
CA ARG A 76 -14.13 27.90 -30.04
C ARG A 76 -12.69 27.39 -29.87
N VAL A 77 -11.70 28.24 -30.16
CA VAL A 77 -10.27 27.94 -30.08
C VAL A 77 -9.49 29.18 -29.59
N ASN A 78 -8.65 29.02 -28.56
CA ASN A 78 -7.61 29.99 -28.19
C ASN A 78 -6.23 29.38 -28.49
N GLN A 79 -5.38 30.07 -29.26
CA GLN A 79 -4.08 29.55 -29.70
C GLN A 79 -2.97 30.60 -29.51
N GLY A 80 -1.91 30.26 -28.77
CA GLY A 80 -0.81 31.18 -28.46
C GLY A 80 0.29 30.53 -27.62
N ASN A 81 1.38 31.24 -27.29
CA ASN A 81 2.33 30.70 -26.30
C ASN A 81 1.68 30.59 -24.91
N GLN A 82 0.85 31.57 -24.56
CA GLN A 82 -0.03 31.55 -23.40
C GLN A 82 -1.49 31.63 -23.87
N ALA A 83 -2.26 30.55 -23.66
CA ALA A 83 -3.67 30.48 -24.02
C ALA A 83 -4.52 30.33 -22.75
N VAL A 84 -5.34 31.33 -22.42
CA VAL A 84 -6.20 31.35 -21.22
C VAL A 84 -7.65 31.50 -21.66
N GLY A 85 -8.50 30.53 -21.31
CA GLY A 85 -9.91 30.51 -21.67
C GLY A 85 -10.84 30.18 -20.51
N ASN A 86 -11.89 30.98 -20.28
CA ASN A 86 -12.91 30.62 -19.29
C ASN A 86 -13.86 29.52 -19.80
N THR A 87 -14.39 29.71 -21.01
CA THR A 87 -15.24 28.73 -21.70
C THR A 87 -14.78 28.56 -23.15
N GLY A 88 -14.24 27.40 -23.51
CA GLY A 88 -13.79 27.16 -24.88
C GLY A 88 -13.67 25.68 -25.27
N ARG A 89 -13.75 25.39 -26.57
CA ARG A 89 -13.64 24.00 -27.05
C ARG A 89 -12.19 23.52 -26.98
N VAL A 90 -11.23 24.38 -27.33
CA VAL A 90 -9.79 24.07 -27.34
C VAL A 90 -8.96 25.28 -26.89
N ASN A 91 -8.05 25.08 -25.94
CA ASN A 91 -6.94 26.01 -25.66
C ASN A 91 -5.61 25.32 -26.04
N GLN A 92 -4.80 25.93 -26.90
CA GLN A 92 -3.55 25.36 -27.39
C GLN A 92 -2.38 26.33 -27.23
N GLY A 93 -1.31 25.91 -26.56
CA GLY A 93 -0.13 26.75 -26.35
C GLY A 93 0.96 26.12 -25.50
N ASN A 94 2.11 26.78 -25.29
CA ASN A 94 3.09 26.27 -24.33
C ASN A 94 2.50 26.21 -22.91
N GLN A 95 1.68 27.21 -22.54
CA GLN A 95 0.86 27.23 -21.34
C GLN A 95 -0.61 27.37 -21.74
N ALA A 96 -1.42 26.35 -21.47
CA ALA A 96 -2.86 26.33 -21.76
C ALA A 96 -3.66 26.19 -20.46
N VAL A 97 -4.46 27.20 -20.12
CA VAL A 97 -5.29 27.23 -18.90
C VAL A 97 -6.75 27.38 -19.29
N GLY A 98 -7.59 26.45 -18.85
CA GLY A 98 -9.03 26.44 -19.15
C GLY A 98 -9.91 26.12 -17.95
N ASN A 99 -10.86 26.99 -17.61
CA ASN A 99 -11.79 26.71 -16.49
C ASN A 99 -12.84 25.65 -16.87
N THR A 100 -13.50 25.85 -18.02
CA THR A 100 -14.48 24.93 -18.59
C THR A 100 -14.18 24.71 -20.07
N GLY A 101 -13.76 23.49 -20.46
CA GLY A 101 -13.40 23.25 -21.85
C GLY A 101 -13.25 21.79 -22.27
N ARG A 102 -13.30 21.55 -23.59
CA ARG A 102 -13.18 20.17 -24.11
C ARG A 102 -11.73 19.68 -24.09
N VAL A 103 -10.78 20.54 -24.44
CA VAL A 103 -9.35 20.20 -24.55
C VAL A 103 -8.45 21.39 -24.17
N ASN A 104 -7.49 21.19 -23.26
CA ASN A 104 -6.31 22.06 -23.10
C ASN A 104 -5.07 21.29 -23.57
N GLN A 105 -4.26 21.85 -24.47
CA GLN A 105 -3.07 21.19 -25.03
C GLN A 105 -1.85 22.10 -24.94
N GLY A 106 -0.75 21.62 -24.36
CA GLY A 106 0.46 22.41 -24.21
C GLY A 106 1.62 21.72 -23.53
N ASN A 107 2.73 22.40 -23.26
CA ASN A 107 3.75 21.85 -22.34
C ASN A 107 3.22 21.81 -20.91
N GLN A 108 2.45 22.84 -20.53
CA GLN A 108 1.68 22.92 -19.29
C GLN A 108 0.20 23.10 -19.66
N ALA A 109 -0.64 22.13 -19.30
CA ALA A 109 -2.07 22.15 -19.53
C ALA A 109 -2.83 22.06 -18.21
N VAL A 110 -3.61 23.08 -17.86
CA VAL A 110 -4.36 23.15 -16.59
C VAL A 110 -5.84 23.36 -16.87
N GLY A 111 -6.71 22.56 -16.25
CA GLY A 111 -8.14 22.86 -16.27
C GLY A 111 -8.98 22.30 -15.13
N ASN A 112 -9.94 23.09 -14.68
CA ASN A 112 -10.76 22.76 -13.50
C ASN A 112 -11.88 21.75 -13.81
N THR A 113 -12.56 21.94 -14.94
CA THR A 113 -13.67 21.10 -15.38
C THR A 113 -13.56 20.93 -16.88
N GLY A 114 -13.19 19.74 -17.34
CA GLY A 114 -12.92 19.56 -18.76
C GLY A 114 -12.79 18.11 -19.17
N ARG A 115 -12.81 17.86 -20.49
CA ARG A 115 -12.73 16.50 -21.01
C ARG A 115 -11.29 15.99 -21.03
N VAL A 116 -10.34 16.82 -21.47
CA VAL A 116 -8.92 16.44 -21.66
C VAL A 116 -7.96 17.59 -21.37
N ASN A 117 -6.90 17.36 -20.60
CA ASN A 117 -5.68 18.17 -20.56
C ASN A 117 -4.51 17.31 -21.08
N GLN A 118 -3.74 17.80 -22.05
CA GLN A 118 -2.64 17.07 -22.66
C GLN A 118 -1.36 17.91 -22.67
N GLY A 119 -0.28 17.38 -22.10
CA GLY A 119 1.00 18.09 -22.06
C GLY A 119 2.09 17.40 -21.28
N ASN A 120 3.32 17.92 -21.25
CA ASN A 120 4.36 17.38 -20.37
C ASN A 120 3.92 17.40 -18.91
N GLN A 121 3.23 18.47 -18.50
CA GLN A 121 2.53 18.61 -17.23
C GLN A 121 1.05 18.87 -17.51
N ALA A 122 0.19 17.94 -17.12
CA ALA A 122 -1.27 18.05 -17.26
C ALA A 122 -1.92 18.03 -15.87
N VAL A 123 -2.68 19.07 -15.53
CA VAL A 123 -3.36 19.21 -14.23
C VAL A 123 -4.85 19.41 -14.45
N GLY A 124 -5.67 18.53 -13.88
CA GLY A 124 -7.11 18.53 -14.04
C GLY A 124 -7.86 18.48 -12.72
N GLY A 125 -9.01 19.16 -12.67
CA GLY A 125 -9.97 19.01 -11.58
C GLY A 125 -10.93 17.83 -11.82
N THR A 126 -12.23 18.08 -11.75
CA THR A 126 -13.25 17.03 -11.71
C THR A 126 -13.57 16.45 -13.09
N GLY A 127 -13.59 15.11 -13.20
CA GLY A 127 -14.02 14.40 -14.40
C GLY A 127 -13.09 14.57 -15.62
N THR A 128 -11.82 14.88 -15.37
CA THR A 128 -10.84 15.23 -16.41
C THR A 128 -9.98 14.03 -16.82
N VAL A 129 -9.59 13.98 -18.10
CA VAL A 129 -8.52 13.09 -18.57
C VAL A 129 -7.23 13.91 -18.68
N ASN A 130 -6.22 13.62 -17.87
CA ASN A 130 -4.91 14.28 -17.92
C ASN A 130 -3.89 13.34 -18.54
N GLN A 131 -3.20 13.76 -19.61
CA GLN A 131 -2.21 12.96 -20.32
C GLN A 131 -0.88 13.70 -20.39
N GLY A 132 0.20 13.09 -19.91
CA GLY A 132 1.51 13.75 -19.88
C GLY A 132 2.65 12.95 -19.30
N ASN A 133 3.83 13.55 -19.17
CA ASN A 133 4.88 12.93 -18.35
C ASN A 133 4.50 12.97 -16.87
N GLN A 134 3.90 14.08 -16.44
CA GLN A 134 3.26 14.27 -15.15
C GLN A 134 1.78 14.62 -15.35
N ALA A 135 0.89 13.74 -14.91
CA ALA A 135 -0.56 13.92 -14.98
C ALA A 135 -1.14 13.95 -13.56
N ILE A 136 -1.79 15.04 -13.18
CA ILE A 136 -2.35 15.26 -11.85
C ILE A 136 -3.84 15.53 -11.96
N GLY A 137 -4.67 14.74 -11.26
CA GLY A 137 -6.13 14.86 -11.28
C GLY A 137 -6.73 15.05 -9.88
N GLY A 138 -7.84 15.76 -9.81
CA GLY A 138 -8.64 15.93 -8.59
C GLY A 138 -9.58 14.75 -8.33
N THR A 139 -10.88 14.99 -8.62
CA THR A 139 -11.97 14.07 -8.28
C THR A 139 -12.57 13.43 -9.53
N GLY A 140 -12.47 12.12 -9.67
CA GLY A 140 -12.97 11.40 -10.84
C GLY A 140 -12.22 11.77 -12.12
N GLY A 141 -11.92 10.77 -12.95
CA GLY A 141 -11.19 11.00 -14.19
C GLY A 141 -10.08 9.98 -14.43
N THR A 142 -9.19 10.31 -15.35
CA THR A 142 -8.11 9.41 -15.78
C THR A 142 -6.82 10.20 -15.94
N ASN A 143 -5.77 9.84 -15.19
CA ASN A 143 -4.45 10.42 -15.33
C ASN A 143 -3.53 9.39 -15.99
N GLN A 144 -2.87 9.73 -17.09
CA GLN A 144 -1.96 8.85 -17.83
C GLN A 144 -0.61 9.52 -18.00
N GLY A 145 0.47 8.86 -17.57
CA GLY A 145 1.81 9.41 -17.70
C GLY A 145 2.92 8.60 -17.08
N ASN A 146 4.16 9.10 -17.11
CA ASN A 146 5.23 8.45 -16.34
C ASN A 146 4.94 8.54 -14.84
N GLN A 147 4.44 9.70 -14.40
CA GLN A 147 3.88 9.92 -13.06
C GLN A 147 2.41 10.34 -13.20
N ALA A 148 1.51 9.53 -12.66
CA ALA A 148 0.07 9.79 -12.64
C ALA A 148 -0.42 9.89 -11.19
N ILE A 149 -1.01 11.02 -10.82
CA ILE A 149 -1.42 11.32 -9.44
C ILE A 149 -2.91 11.68 -9.41
N GLY A 150 -3.70 11.05 -8.56
CA GLY A 150 -5.13 11.35 -8.40
C GLY A 150 -5.58 11.40 -6.95
N ASN A 151 -6.50 12.30 -6.59
CA ASN A 151 -6.91 12.48 -5.19
C ASN A 151 -8.08 11.57 -4.79
N THR A 152 -9.20 11.60 -5.54
CA THR A 152 -10.42 10.88 -5.13
C THR A 152 -11.17 10.32 -6.33
N GLY A 153 -11.30 9.00 -6.40
CA GLY A 153 -12.03 8.33 -7.48
C GLY A 153 -11.35 8.50 -8.85
N GLY A 154 -11.45 7.48 -9.69
CA GLY A 154 -10.86 7.48 -11.03
C GLY A 154 -9.63 6.58 -11.16
N THR A 155 -8.89 6.76 -12.26
CA THR A 155 -7.81 5.86 -12.67
C THR A 155 -6.50 6.61 -12.91
N ASN A 156 -5.41 6.14 -12.33
CA ASN A 156 -4.05 6.62 -12.60
C ASN A 156 -3.26 5.50 -13.30
N GLN A 157 -2.68 5.78 -14.46
CA GLN A 157 -1.89 4.81 -15.23
C GLN A 157 -0.51 5.38 -15.53
N GLY A 158 0.55 4.67 -15.15
CA GLY A 158 1.90 5.14 -15.38
C GLY A 158 3.01 4.26 -14.83
N ASN A 159 4.27 4.65 -15.00
CA ASN A 159 5.36 3.95 -14.32
C ASN A 159 5.22 4.08 -12.80
N GLN A 160 4.86 5.27 -12.33
CA GLN A 160 4.44 5.54 -10.97
C GLN A 160 3.00 6.08 -10.98
N ALA A 161 2.08 5.31 -10.42
CA ALA A 161 0.68 5.69 -10.25
C ALA A 161 0.37 5.86 -8.77
N VAL A 162 -0.06 7.05 -8.36
CA VAL A 162 -0.35 7.39 -6.96
C VAL A 162 -1.79 7.88 -6.83
N GLY A 163 -2.55 7.27 -5.94
CA GLY A 163 -3.95 7.59 -5.75
C GLY A 163 -4.32 7.75 -4.28
N GLY A 164 -5.25 8.68 -3.99
CA GLY A 164 -5.87 8.80 -2.68
C GLY A 164 -7.02 7.81 -2.49
N THR A 165 -8.23 8.34 -2.32
CA THR A 165 -9.40 7.54 -1.92
C THR A 165 -10.13 6.93 -3.11
N GLY A 166 -10.41 5.62 -3.07
CA GLY A 166 -11.24 4.93 -4.06
C GLY A 166 -10.68 4.98 -5.49
N THR A 167 -9.35 4.99 -5.61
CA THR A 167 -8.66 5.12 -6.90
C THR A 167 -8.20 3.77 -7.46
N VAL A 168 -8.11 3.68 -8.78
CA VAL A 168 -7.45 2.56 -9.46
C VAL A 168 -6.08 3.03 -9.94
N ASN A 169 -5.00 2.49 -9.39
CA ASN A 169 -3.63 2.82 -9.77
C ASN A 169 -3.01 1.65 -10.52
N GLN A 170 -2.50 1.87 -11.73
CA GLN A 170 -1.87 0.84 -12.57
C GLN A 170 -0.47 1.29 -12.98
N GLY A 171 0.54 0.49 -12.70
CA GLY A 171 1.92 0.87 -13.03
C GLY A 171 3.00 -0.08 -12.56
N ASN A 172 4.27 0.26 -12.78
CA ASN A 172 5.36 -0.52 -12.17
C ASN A 172 5.32 -0.36 -10.64
N GLN A 173 5.08 0.86 -10.17
CA GLN A 173 4.78 1.19 -8.78
C GLN A 173 3.38 1.81 -8.71
N ALA A 174 2.46 1.10 -8.06
CA ALA A 174 1.09 1.57 -7.83
C ALA A 174 0.87 1.77 -6.32
N ILE A 175 0.57 3.00 -5.91
CA ILE A 175 0.43 3.39 -4.51
C ILE A 175 -0.97 3.98 -4.29
N GLY A 176 -1.73 3.41 -3.34
CA GLY A 176 -3.07 3.86 -2.98
C GLY A 176 -3.20 4.23 -1.51
N GLY A 177 -4.08 5.19 -1.22
CA GLY A 177 -4.45 5.58 0.13
C GLY A 177 -5.53 4.66 0.73
N THR A 178 -6.78 5.07 0.57
CA THR A 178 -7.94 4.43 1.23
C THR A 178 -8.90 3.85 0.20
N GLY A 179 -9.08 2.52 0.21
CA GLY A 179 -9.92 1.82 -0.75
C GLY A 179 -9.39 1.93 -2.18
N GLY A 180 -9.99 1.14 -3.08
CA GLY A 180 -9.58 1.09 -4.48
C GLY A 180 -8.66 -0.09 -4.81
N THR A 181 -7.90 0.03 -5.89
CA THR A 181 -7.14 -1.08 -6.47
C THR A 181 -5.79 -0.60 -6.99
N ASN A 182 -4.71 -1.21 -6.52
CA ASN A 182 -3.35 -0.95 -6.98
C ASN A 182 -2.85 -2.19 -7.74
N GLN A 183 -2.43 -2.03 -8.99
CA GLN A 183 -1.91 -3.11 -9.84
C GLN A 183 -0.53 -2.75 -10.37
N GLY A 184 0.46 -3.59 -10.10
CA GLY A 184 1.82 -3.33 -10.55
C GLY A 184 2.86 -4.35 -10.15
N ASN A 185 4.13 -4.13 -10.47
CA ASN A 185 5.20 -4.96 -9.92
C ASN A 185 5.30 -4.79 -8.40
N GLN A 186 5.16 -3.54 -7.94
CA GLN A 186 5.01 -3.16 -6.55
C GLN A 186 3.65 -2.46 -6.37
N ALA A 187 2.75 -3.07 -5.62
CA ALA A 187 1.44 -2.53 -5.30
C ALA A 187 1.35 -2.26 -3.80
N ILE A 188 1.13 -1.01 -3.39
CA ILE A 188 1.11 -0.59 -1.98
C ILE A 188 -0.21 0.10 -1.66
N GLY A 189 -0.92 -0.34 -0.61
CA GLY A 189 -2.15 0.27 -0.14
C GLY A 189 -2.17 0.48 1.37
N ASN A 190 -2.79 1.57 1.86
CA ASN A 190 -2.80 1.85 3.29
C ASN A 190 -4.00 1.22 4.01
N THR A 191 -5.24 1.53 3.59
CA THR A 191 -6.46 1.10 4.30
C THR A 191 -7.54 0.65 3.34
N GLY A 192 -7.96 -0.61 3.44
CA GLY A 192 -8.98 -1.18 2.57
C GLY A 192 -8.55 -1.25 1.09
N GLY A 193 -9.26 -2.06 0.31
CA GLY A 193 -8.97 -2.22 -1.12
C GLY A 193 -8.03 -3.37 -1.43
N THR A 194 -7.57 -3.42 -2.68
CA THR A 194 -6.83 -4.56 -3.25
C THR A 194 -5.48 -4.13 -3.83
N ASN A 195 -4.41 -4.82 -3.48
CA ASN A 195 -3.08 -4.65 -4.04
C ASN A 195 -2.71 -5.93 -4.81
N GLN A 196 -2.40 -5.83 -6.10
CA GLN A 196 -2.03 -6.97 -6.94
C GLN A 196 -0.67 -6.72 -7.59
N GLY A 197 0.28 -7.62 -7.39
CA GLY A 197 1.61 -7.46 -7.95
C GLY A 197 2.60 -8.54 -7.58
N ASN A 198 3.84 -8.46 -8.07
CA ASN A 198 4.88 -9.37 -7.60
C ASN A 198 5.14 -9.18 -6.10
N GLN A 199 5.16 -7.92 -5.67
CA GLN A 199 5.16 -7.51 -4.26
C GLN A 199 3.90 -6.68 -3.99
N ALA A 200 2.98 -7.24 -3.20
CA ALA A 200 1.77 -6.57 -2.75
C ALA A 200 1.86 -6.30 -1.25
N VAL A 201 1.80 -5.03 -0.86
CA VAL A 201 1.92 -4.59 0.53
C VAL A 201 0.69 -3.79 0.94
N GLY A 202 0.07 -4.17 2.04
CA GLY A 202 -1.14 -3.54 2.53
C GLY A 202 -1.10 -3.25 4.03
N GLY A 203 -1.70 -2.14 4.44
CA GLY A 203 -1.92 -1.83 5.85
C GLY A 203 -3.15 -2.55 6.41
N THR A 204 -4.19 -1.80 6.75
CA THR A 204 -5.37 -2.30 7.47
C THR A 204 -6.47 -2.76 6.52
N GLY A 205 -6.99 -3.97 6.71
CA GLY A 205 -8.18 -4.48 6.00
C GLY A 205 -8.00 -4.60 4.48
N THR A 206 -6.77 -4.83 4.02
CA THR A 206 -6.42 -4.90 2.60
C THR A 206 -6.42 -6.34 2.09
N VAL A 207 -6.64 -6.50 0.79
CA VAL A 207 -6.42 -7.76 0.06
C VAL A 207 -5.13 -7.62 -0.74
N ASN A 208 -4.09 -8.39 -0.40
CA ASN A 208 -2.79 -8.37 -1.08
C ASN A 208 -2.61 -9.67 -1.86
N GLN A 209 -2.38 -9.60 -3.16
CA GLN A 209 -2.19 -10.75 -4.04
C GLN A 209 -0.88 -10.63 -4.79
N GLY A 210 0.01 -11.62 -4.66
CA GLY A 210 1.31 -11.57 -5.29
C GLY A 210 2.23 -12.72 -5.01
N ASN A 211 3.46 -12.70 -5.55
CA ASN A 211 4.47 -13.68 -5.13
C ASN A 211 4.83 -13.48 -3.65
N GLN A 212 4.98 -12.21 -3.25
CA GLN A 212 5.09 -11.79 -1.86
C GLN A 212 3.90 -10.88 -1.51
N ALA A 213 3.02 -11.36 -0.64
CA ALA A 213 1.88 -10.62 -0.14
C ALA A 213 2.06 -10.33 1.36
N ILE A 214 2.13 -9.05 1.72
CA ILE A 214 2.41 -8.60 3.09
C ILE A 214 1.27 -7.70 3.57
N GLY A 215 0.66 -8.05 4.69
CA GLY A 215 -0.43 -7.29 5.32
C GLY A 215 -0.12 -6.85 6.75
N GLY A 216 -0.67 -5.71 7.14
CA GLY A 216 -0.63 -5.21 8.51
C GLY A 216 -1.69 -5.87 9.40
N THR A 217 -2.86 -5.23 9.47
CA THR A 217 -3.94 -5.60 10.41
C THR A 217 -5.20 -6.02 9.65
N GLY A 218 -5.64 -7.25 9.88
CA GLY A 218 -6.78 -7.83 9.18
C GLY A 218 -6.54 -7.99 7.68
N GLY A 219 -7.59 -8.37 6.95
CA GLY A 219 -7.51 -8.54 5.50
C GLY A 219 -7.03 -9.93 5.07
N THR A 220 -6.55 -10.02 3.83
CA THR A 220 -6.17 -11.30 3.20
C THR A 220 -4.90 -11.13 2.38
N ASN A 221 -3.91 -11.98 2.63
CA ASN A 221 -2.66 -12.04 1.88
C ASN A 221 -2.61 -13.38 1.12
N GLN A 222 -2.48 -13.33 -0.19
CA GLN A 222 -2.42 -14.51 -1.06
C GLN A 222 -1.17 -14.48 -1.91
N GLY A 223 -0.33 -15.52 -1.79
CA GLY A 223 0.91 -15.58 -2.54
C GLY A 223 1.78 -16.79 -2.30
N ASN A 224 2.95 -16.87 -2.92
CA ASN A 224 3.92 -17.91 -2.56
C ASN A 224 4.40 -17.72 -1.11
N GLN A 225 4.64 -16.46 -0.73
CA GLN A 225 4.88 -16.03 0.64
C GLN A 225 3.78 -15.04 1.04
N ALA A 226 2.95 -15.43 2.01
CA ALA A 226 1.90 -14.60 2.57
C ALA A 226 2.21 -14.30 4.04
N ILE A 227 2.34 -13.02 4.39
CA ILE A 227 2.77 -12.57 5.71
C ILE A 227 1.75 -11.57 6.26
N GLY A 228 1.25 -11.80 7.48
CA GLY A 228 0.35 -10.88 8.18
C GLY A 228 0.78 -10.63 9.63
N ASN A 229 0.65 -9.40 10.11
CA ASN A 229 1.01 -9.06 11.49
C ASN A 229 -0.10 -9.40 12.50
N THR A 230 -1.33 -8.92 12.28
CA THR A 230 -2.41 -9.05 13.27
C THR A 230 -3.74 -9.40 12.60
N GLY A 231 -4.29 -10.57 12.92
CA GLY A 231 -5.56 -11.05 12.38
C GLY A 231 -5.53 -11.28 10.86
N GLY A 232 -6.69 -11.57 10.28
CA GLY A 232 -6.83 -11.81 8.84
C GLY A 232 -6.43 -13.22 8.42
N THR A 233 -6.23 -13.38 7.11
CA THR A 233 -5.95 -14.68 6.47
C THR A 233 -4.70 -14.59 5.60
N ASN A 234 -3.74 -15.48 5.82
CA ASN A 234 -2.56 -15.65 4.97
C ASN A 234 -2.67 -16.99 4.23
N GLN A 235 -2.57 -16.98 2.91
CA GLN A 235 -2.70 -18.16 2.04
C GLN A 235 -1.51 -18.25 1.10
N GLY A 236 -0.76 -19.34 1.16
CA GLY A 236 0.42 -19.51 0.32
C GLY A 236 1.20 -20.79 0.51
N ASN A 237 2.31 -20.96 -0.21
CA ASN A 237 3.22 -22.07 0.10
C ASN A 237 3.82 -21.90 1.50
N GLN A 238 4.19 -20.66 1.84
CA GLN A 238 4.56 -20.22 3.18
C GLN A 238 3.57 -19.15 3.65
N ALA A 239 2.79 -19.47 4.68
CA ALA A 239 1.85 -18.55 5.30
C ALA A 239 2.30 -18.26 6.74
N ILE A 240 2.55 -16.99 7.06
CA ILE A 240 3.13 -16.55 8.33
C ILE A 240 2.23 -15.49 8.97
N GLY A 241 1.80 -15.72 10.20
CA GLY A 241 1.00 -14.79 11.00
C GLY A 241 1.66 -14.41 12.32
N GLY A 242 1.51 -13.16 12.73
CA GLY A 242 1.90 -12.71 14.07
C GLY A 242 0.86 -13.09 15.13
N THR A 243 -0.17 -12.27 15.29
CA THR A 243 -1.18 -12.42 16.35
C THR A 243 -2.57 -12.68 15.77
N GLY A 244 -3.19 -13.81 16.11
CA GLY A 244 -4.51 -14.21 15.64
C GLY A 244 -4.57 -14.49 14.14
N GLY A 245 -5.78 -14.73 13.64
CA GLY A 245 -6.01 -14.98 12.21
C GLY A 245 -5.84 -16.44 11.79
N THR A 246 -5.75 -16.66 10.48
CA THR A 246 -5.64 -17.98 9.85
C THR A 246 -4.48 -18.00 8.86
N ASN A 247 -3.56 -18.95 9.01
CA ASN A 247 -2.47 -19.22 8.07
C ASN A 247 -2.72 -20.55 7.37
N GLN A 248 -2.75 -20.56 6.05
CA GLN A 248 -3.03 -21.73 5.22
C GLN A 248 -1.93 -21.93 4.19
N GLY A 249 -1.25 -23.07 4.23
CA GLY A 249 -0.17 -23.35 3.29
C GLY A 249 0.52 -24.67 3.43
N ASN A 250 1.56 -24.93 2.63
CA ASN A 250 2.41 -26.10 2.88
C ASN A 250 3.13 -25.97 4.22
N GLN A 251 3.63 -24.76 4.51
CA GLN A 251 4.14 -24.34 5.81
C GLN A 251 3.27 -23.19 6.32
N ALA A 252 2.56 -23.44 7.43
CA ALA A 252 1.74 -22.45 8.11
C ALA A 252 2.33 -22.17 9.50
N ILE A 253 2.68 -20.91 9.78
CA ILE A 253 3.38 -20.50 11.01
C ILE A 253 2.60 -19.37 11.68
N GLY A 254 2.32 -19.49 12.97
CA GLY A 254 1.67 -18.45 13.77
C GLY A 254 2.33 -18.24 15.14
N ASN A 255 2.48 -16.99 15.60
CA ASN A 255 3.14 -16.74 16.88
C ASN A 255 2.17 -16.83 18.07
N THR A 256 1.04 -16.12 18.03
CA THR A 256 0.13 -16.02 19.19
C THR A 256 -1.33 -16.08 18.75
N GLY A 257 -2.08 -17.08 19.21
CA GLY A 257 -3.49 -17.23 18.86
C GLY A 257 -3.71 -17.53 17.37
N GLY A 258 -4.94 -17.90 17.02
CA GLY A 258 -5.30 -18.18 15.62
C GLY A 258 -5.04 -19.63 15.20
N THR A 259 -5.17 -19.87 13.90
CA THR A 259 -5.15 -21.21 13.29
C THR A 259 -4.10 -21.32 12.21
N ASN A 260 -3.28 -22.37 12.25
CA ASN A 260 -2.30 -22.73 11.23
C ASN A 260 -2.72 -24.05 10.58
N GLN A 261 -2.92 -24.07 9.27
CA GLN A 261 -3.35 -25.25 8.51
C GLN A 261 -2.35 -25.53 7.39
N GLY A 262 -1.76 -26.72 7.39
CA GLY A 262 -0.80 -27.08 6.37
C GLY A 262 -0.19 -28.46 6.47
N ASN A 263 0.73 -28.81 5.58
CA ASN A 263 1.51 -30.04 5.75
C ASN A 263 2.36 -29.96 7.03
N GLN A 264 2.98 -28.79 7.24
CA GLN A 264 3.65 -28.41 8.48
C GLN A 264 2.95 -27.19 9.07
N ALA A 265 2.29 -27.37 10.21
CA ALA A 265 1.66 -26.30 10.96
C ALA A 265 2.44 -26.07 12.27
N VAL A 266 2.95 -24.86 12.46
CA VAL A 266 3.77 -24.49 13.62
C VAL A 266 3.14 -23.29 14.32
N GLY A 267 2.93 -23.41 15.63
CA GLY A 267 2.31 -22.37 16.42
C GLY A 267 3.04 -22.09 17.72
N GLY A 268 3.08 -20.84 18.14
CA GLY A 268 3.54 -20.44 19.46
C GLY A 268 2.46 -20.61 20.53
N THR A 269 2.01 -19.50 21.11
CA THR A 269 1.12 -19.51 22.28
C THR A 269 -0.36 -19.53 21.90
N GLY A 270 -1.14 -20.48 22.44
CA GLY A 270 -2.59 -20.51 22.30
C GLY A 270 -3.08 -20.70 20.86
N THR A 271 -2.29 -21.37 20.03
CA THR A 271 -2.57 -21.59 18.60
C THR A 271 -3.28 -22.91 18.35
N VAL A 272 -4.02 -23.00 17.25
CA VAL A 272 -4.55 -24.27 16.73
C VAL A 272 -3.73 -24.63 15.49
N ASN A 273 -2.99 -25.75 15.54
CA ASN A 273 -2.16 -26.22 14.45
C ASN A 273 -2.76 -27.51 13.88
N GLN A 274 -3.03 -27.53 12.57
CA GLN A 274 -3.64 -28.67 11.88
C GLN A 274 -2.78 -29.06 10.67
N GLY A 275 -2.31 -30.29 10.63
CA GLY A 275 -1.44 -30.72 9.54
C GLY A 275 -0.95 -32.15 9.61
N ASN A 276 -0.11 -32.57 8.66
CA ASN A 276 0.58 -33.85 8.80
C ASN A 276 1.54 -33.82 9.99
N GLN A 277 2.27 -32.71 10.15
CA GLN A 277 3.05 -32.36 11.32
C GLN A 277 2.49 -31.08 11.93
N ALA A 278 1.95 -31.18 13.14
CA ALA A 278 1.44 -30.06 13.92
C ALA A 278 2.31 -29.86 15.17
N VAL A 279 2.93 -28.69 15.31
CA VAL A 279 3.84 -28.36 16.42
C VAL A 279 3.36 -27.11 17.13
N GLY A 280 3.19 -27.20 18.45
CA GLY A 280 2.74 -26.09 19.30
C GLY A 280 3.70 -25.79 20.45
N GLY A 281 3.81 -24.51 20.80
CA GLY A 281 4.57 -24.03 21.94
C GLY A 281 3.81 -24.20 23.26
N THR A 282 3.08 -23.15 23.65
CA THR A 282 2.43 -23.06 24.97
C THR A 282 0.93 -22.95 24.84
N GLY A 283 0.19 -23.93 25.35
CA GLY A 283 -1.25 -24.01 25.22
C GLY A 283 -1.72 -24.12 23.77
N GLY A 284 -3.01 -24.36 23.58
CA GLY A 284 -3.60 -24.55 22.25
C GLY A 284 -3.81 -26.02 21.90
N THR A 285 -3.95 -26.30 20.60
CA THR A 285 -4.30 -27.62 20.08
C THR A 285 -3.49 -27.96 18.84
N ASN A 286 -2.86 -29.13 18.83
CA ASN A 286 -2.13 -29.66 17.68
C ASN A 286 -2.87 -30.91 17.17
N GLN A 287 -3.25 -30.93 15.90
CA GLN A 287 -3.96 -32.04 15.27
C GLN A 287 -3.21 -32.49 14.02
N GLY A 288 -2.83 -33.77 13.96
CA GLY A 288 -2.11 -34.28 12.82
C GLY A 288 -1.70 -35.75 12.88
N ASN A 289 -0.98 -36.23 11.86
CA ASN A 289 -0.36 -37.56 11.97
C ASN A 289 0.68 -37.57 13.08
N GLN A 290 1.48 -36.50 13.16
CA GLN A 290 2.37 -36.19 14.28
C GLN A 290 1.92 -34.88 14.91
N ALA A 291 1.49 -34.92 16.17
CA ALA A 291 1.11 -33.77 16.95
C ALA A 291 2.06 -33.61 18.13
N ILE A 292 2.76 -32.47 18.21
CA ILE A 292 3.80 -32.20 19.21
C ILE A 292 3.48 -30.90 19.95
N GLY A 293 3.44 -30.95 21.28
CA GLY A 293 3.22 -29.77 22.13
C GLY A 293 4.25 -29.67 23.26
N ASN A 294 4.71 -28.47 23.59
CA ASN A 294 5.71 -28.30 24.63
C ASN A 294 5.10 -28.15 26.04
N THR A 295 4.22 -27.17 26.25
CA THR A 295 3.67 -26.87 27.59
C THR A 295 2.18 -26.58 27.54
N GLY A 296 1.38 -27.40 28.22
CA GLY A 296 -0.07 -27.26 28.25
C GLY A 296 -0.73 -27.44 26.89
N GLY A 297 -2.05 -27.64 26.88
CA GLY A 297 -2.81 -27.84 25.65
C GLY A 297 -3.00 -29.31 25.26
N THR A 298 -3.48 -29.53 24.04
CA THR A 298 -3.90 -30.85 23.56
C THR A 298 -3.18 -31.23 22.26
N ASN A 299 -2.63 -32.44 22.20
CA ASN A 299 -2.04 -33.04 21.01
C ASN A 299 -2.89 -34.23 20.58
N GLN A 300 -3.38 -34.24 19.35
CA GLN A 300 -4.24 -35.27 18.79
C GLN A 300 -3.65 -35.81 17.49
N GLY A 301 -3.36 -37.11 17.43
CA GLY A 301 -2.77 -37.69 16.22
C GLY A 301 -2.48 -39.17 16.28
N ASN A 302 -1.91 -39.72 15.20
CA ASN A 302 -1.41 -41.10 15.26
C ASN A 302 -0.26 -41.21 16.28
N GLN A 303 0.63 -40.21 16.27
CA GLN A 303 1.65 -39.98 17.28
C GLN A 303 1.40 -38.62 17.93
N ALA A 304 1.01 -38.63 19.20
CA ALA A 304 0.83 -37.44 20.01
C ALA A 304 1.94 -37.37 21.07
N VAL A 305 2.75 -36.32 21.03
CA VAL A 305 3.89 -36.11 21.93
C VAL A 305 3.72 -34.80 22.68
N GLY A 306 3.83 -34.83 24.00
CA GLY A 306 3.66 -33.67 24.85
C GLY A 306 4.74 -33.54 25.91
N GLY A 307 5.15 -32.31 26.20
CA GLY A 307 6.08 -32.00 27.28
C GLY A 307 5.38 -31.92 28.64
N THR A 308 5.21 -30.70 29.16
CA THR A 308 4.69 -30.47 30.51
C THR A 308 3.19 -30.19 30.51
N GLY A 309 2.41 -30.92 31.31
CA GLY A 309 1.00 -30.63 31.57
C GLY A 309 0.10 -30.72 30.33
N THR A 310 0.47 -31.55 29.35
CA THR A 310 -0.23 -31.71 28.08
C THR A 310 -1.24 -32.87 28.14
N VAL A 311 -2.27 -32.79 27.30
CA VAL A 311 -3.16 -33.92 26.99
C VAL A 311 -2.76 -34.49 25.63
N ASN A 312 -2.32 -35.74 25.58
CA ASN A 312 -1.92 -36.43 24.36
C ASN A 312 -2.92 -37.53 24.03
N GLN A 313 -3.48 -37.52 22.81
CA GLN A 313 -4.49 -38.46 22.35
C GLN A 313 -4.07 -39.06 21.01
N GLY A 314 -3.92 -40.38 20.94
CA GLY A 314 -3.47 -41.02 19.70
C GLY A 314 -3.30 -42.53 19.74
N ASN A 315 -2.83 -43.11 18.64
CA ASN A 315 -2.42 -44.52 18.67
C ASN A 315 -1.20 -44.70 19.60
N GLN A 316 -0.25 -43.77 19.50
CA GLN A 316 0.86 -43.60 20.43
C GLN A 316 0.75 -42.23 21.09
N ALA A 317 0.52 -42.21 22.41
CA ALA A 317 0.47 -41.00 23.21
C ALA A 317 1.66 -40.99 24.19
N ILE A 318 2.54 -40.00 24.07
CA ILE A 318 3.79 -39.90 24.82
C ILE A 318 3.81 -38.56 25.58
N GLY A 319 3.94 -38.62 26.90
CA GLY A 319 4.01 -37.44 27.77
C GLY A 319 5.34 -37.32 28.51
N GLY A 320 5.72 -36.08 28.82
CA GLY A 320 6.88 -35.75 29.64
C GLY A 320 6.54 -35.68 31.13
N THR A 321 6.07 -34.51 31.57
CA THR A 321 5.86 -34.22 33.01
C THR A 321 4.45 -33.74 33.26
N GLY A 322 3.65 -34.50 34.01
CA GLY A 322 2.25 -34.15 34.27
C GLY A 322 1.37 -34.23 33.02
N GLY A 323 0.06 -34.37 33.25
CA GLY A 323 -0.94 -34.43 32.18
C GLY A 323 -1.51 -35.82 31.95
N THR A 324 -2.06 -36.03 30.75
CA THR A 324 -2.83 -37.24 30.42
C THR A 324 -2.43 -37.77 29.04
N ASN A 325 -2.07 -39.05 28.96
CA ASN A 325 -1.81 -39.75 27.71
C ASN A 325 -2.91 -40.78 27.48
N GLN A 326 -3.61 -40.70 26.35
CA GLN A 326 -4.70 -41.60 25.99
C GLN A 326 -4.43 -42.24 24.63
N GLY A 327 -4.32 -43.56 24.57
CA GLY A 327 -4.04 -44.24 23.32
C GLY A 327 -3.96 -45.75 23.37
N ASN A 328 -3.67 -46.39 22.24
CA ASN A 328 -3.38 -47.83 22.26
C ASN A 328 -2.09 -48.10 23.06
N GLN A 329 -1.08 -47.25 22.85
CA GLN A 329 0.13 -47.16 23.65
C GLN A 329 0.17 -45.79 24.31
N ALA A 330 0.10 -45.77 25.64
CA ALA A 330 0.21 -44.56 26.45
C ALA A 330 1.49 -44.64 27.29
N ILE A 331 2.40 -43.69 27.09
CA ILE A 331 3.72 -43.65 27.72
C ILE A 331 3.88 -42.31 28.45
N GLY A 332 4.22 -42.35 29.74
CA GLY A 332 4.57 -41.16 30.51
C GLY A 332 5.87 -41.35 31.29
N ASN A 333 6.50 -40.24 31.69
CA ASN A 333 7.78 -40.23 32.38
C ASN A 333 7.65 -39.81 33.85
N THR A 334 7.02 -38.67 34.15
CA THR A 334 6.94 -38.15 35.54
C THR A 334 5.60 -37.51 35.83
N GLY A 335 4.81 -38.13 36.71
CA GLY A 335 3.53 -37.61 37.16
C GLY A 335 2.46 -37.54 36.06
N GLY A 336 1.23 -37.92 36.38
CA GLY A 336 0.11 -37.86 35.42
C GLY A 336 -0.63 -39.18 35.27
N THR A 337 -1.39 -39.30 34.18
CA THR A 337 -2.24 -40.46 33.91
C THR A 337 -2.01 -41.02 32.52
N ASN A 338 -1.75 -42.32 32.41
CA ASN A 338 -1.71 -43.05 31.15
C ASN A 338 -2.94 -43.96 31.04
N GLN A 339 -3.69 -43.85 29.94
CA GLN A 339 -4.88 -44.65 29.67
C GLN A 339 -4.73 -45.33 28.32
N GLY A 340 -4.69 -46.66 28.30
CA GLY A 340 -4.52 -47.38 27.05
C GLY A 340 -4.47 -48.89 27.14
N ASN A 341 -4.42 -49.58 26.01
CA ASN A 341 -4.23 -51.03 26.01
C ASN A 341 -2.89 -51.41 26.64
N GLN A 342 -1.85 -50.67 26.28
CA GLN A 342 -0.52 -50.72 26.88
C GLN A 342 -0.23 -49.37 27.54
N ALA A 343 -0.11 -49.35 28.87
CA ALA A 343 0.21 -48.18 29.66
C ALA A 343 1.57 -48.38 30.32
N VAL A 344 2.54 -47.53 29.99
CA VAL A 344 3.89 -47.53 30.56
C VAL A 344 4.10 -46.20 31.26
N GLY A 345 4.29 -46.24 32.57
CA GLY A 345 4.56 -45.04 33.35
C GLY A 345 5.92 -45.07 34.02
N GLY A 346 6.49 -43.89 34.23
CA GLY A 346 7.65 -43.71 35.08
C GLY A 346 7.28 -43.33 36.51
N THR A 347 7.95 -42.32 37.04
CA THR A 347 7.82 -41.98 38.47
C THR A 347 6.52 -41.23 38.76
N GLY A 348 5.71 -41.74 39.70
CA GLY A 348 4.53 -41.04 40.22
C GLY A 348 3.33 -41.01 39.26
N GLU A 349 3.25 -41.95 38.31
CA GLU A 349 2.18 -42.02 37.33
C GLU A 349 1.06 -42.99 37.70
N THR A 350 -0.15 -42.69 37.22
CA THR A 350 -1.31 -43.58 37.29
C THR A 350 -1.51 -44.27 35.95
N ASN A 351 -1.31 -45.58 35.89
CA ASN A 351 -1.47 -46.39 34.68
C ASN A 351 -2.82 -47.13 34.70
N GLN A 352 -3.65 -46.91 33.67
CA GLN A 352 -4.95 -47.56 33.49
C GLN A 352 -4.96 -48.27 32.14
N GLY A 353 -4.78 -49.59 32.16
CA GLY A 353 -4.73 -50.36 30.93
C GLY A 353 -4.79 -51.87 31.11
N ASN A 354 -5.00 -52.58 30.00
CA ASN A 354 -5.00 -54.04 29.98
C ASN A 354 -3.62 -54.61 30.32
N GLN A 355 -2.56 -53.89 29.94
CA GLN A 355 -1.17 -54.18 30.26
C GLN A 355 -0.52 -52.92 30.83
N ALA A 356 -0.41 -52.84 32.16
CA ALA A 356 0.21 -51.72 32.85
C ALA A 356 1.61 -52.09 33.37
N ILE A 357 2.61 -51.26 33.05
CA ILE A 357 4.00 -51.38 33.51
C ILE A 357 4.37 -50.06 34.20
N GLY A 358 4.94 -50.14 35.39
CA GLY A 358 5.38 -48.98 36.18
C GLY A 358 6.88 -48.96 36.41
#